data_AF-A0A078BBL3-F1
#
_entry.id   AF-A0A078BBL3-F1
#
_cell.length_a   1.000
_cell.length_b   1.000
_cell.length_c   1.000
_cell.angle_alpha   90.00
_cell.angle_beta   90.00
_cell.angle_gamma   90.00
#
_symmetry.space_group_name_H-M   'P 1'
#
loop_
_entity.id
_entity.type
_entity.pdbx_description
1 polymer ?
#
loop_
_entity_poly.entity_id
_entity_poly.type
_entity_poly.pdbx_seq_one_letter_code
_entity_poly.pdbx_strand_id
1 'polypeptide(L)'
;MLKGTQPPIWQTPGRLQYYKAEMEPYLPDEIKWQIRMPNRIAMRELKNTYLDQIQQETHKFVQEKIKHNLLNPSKGLSLDLSVKEAEILMSANRSVRDLADKGELQKIHKRFNDLHERIEIDYQNVRNSIGQVLLQIEEKENQIVDQLRELGVQKLRRHDGHFDDPKFFDAMGLSFGHPSFNNLIMVETAIQNGHPNAEQLKPIQAKLHAYMGLQARYFEIKVELREEYVKKVAKGDPYALEELKKLTNHRDRFQGNYNRYQPLGDPEYQVYINILGEIYNTKIRKVIEDFTEYEKAYNERERVYHHFMSEQTNEALTTFKEELLQHLAGSIVVKEHRERYQKEQFDRFLSSMADLNLQKNNQTLQQFCSEYSRLIEHNIFLSHNCSSPHIEANYDDYQERTVRPLNATIFYYFFTGDRRSRTIAQWMLSAIRYPNDKVRRAYMRFFA
;
A
#
# COMPACT_ATOMS: atom_id res chain seq x y z
N MET A 1 60.09 -25.54 -41.39
CA MET A 1 59.21 -26.53 -40.75
C MET A 1 59.93 -27.15 -39.56
N LEU A 2 59.57 -26.76 -38.34
CA LEU A 2 59.80 -27.57 -37.14
C LEU A 2 58.41 -27.75 -36.52
N LYS A 3 57.84 -28.94 -36.73
CA LYS A 3 56.58 -29.36 -36.11
C LYS A 3 56.86 -29.59 -34.63
N GLY A 4 56.73 -28.53 -33.83
CA GLY A 4 56.76 -28.60 -32.39
C GLY A 4 55.51 -29.30 -31.88
N THR A 5 55.70 -30.33 -31.08
CA THR A 5 54.68 -31.08 -30.34
C THR A 5 53.67 -30.14 -29.70
N GLN A 6 52.39 -30.30 -30.04
CA GLN A 6 51.32 -29.66 -29.27
C GLN A 6 51.35 -30.21 -27.83
N PRO A 7 51.17 -29.36 -26.82
CA PRO A 7 51.10 -29.81 -25.44
C PRO A 7 49.95 -30.81 -25.28
N PRO A 8 50.11 -31.87 -24.47
CA PRO A 8 49.19 -33.00 -24.42
C PRO A 8 47.80 -32.67 -23.84
N ILE A 9 47.55 -31.42 -23.44
CA ILE A 9 46.30 -30.97 -22.84
C ILE A 9 45.97 -29.58 -23.38
N TRP A 10 44.78 -29.40 -23.95
CA TRP A 10 44.23 -28.08 -24.27
C TRP A 10 44.02 -27.29 -22.97
N GLN A 11 45.02 -26.54 -22.55
CA GLN A 11 44.95 -25.68 -21.37
C GLN A 11 44.61 -24.26 -21.79
N THR A 12 43.78 -23.59 -20.99
CA THR A 12 43.42 -22.18 -21.17
C THR A 12 44.68 -21.30 -21.24
N PRO A 13 44.70 -20.23 -22.06
CA PRO A 13 45.90 -19.44 -22.35
C PRO A 13 46.71 -18.97 -21.13
N GLY A 14 46.04 -18.73 -19.99
CA GLY A 14 46.70 -18.34 -18.73
C GLY A 14 47.59 -19.43 -18.10
N ARG A 15 47.26 -20.73 -18.23
CA ARG A 15 48.10 -21.81 -17.69
C ARG A 15 49.36 -22.06 -18.51
N LEU A 16 49.33 -21.78 -19.82
CA LEU A 16 50.48 -21.95 -20.70
C LEU A 16 51.54 -20.84 -20.50
N GLN A 17 51.08 -19.63 -20.15
CA GLN A 17 51.96 -18.52 -19.75
C GLN A 17 52.64 -18.76 -18.40
N TYR A 18 51.95 -19.42 -17.46
CA TYR A 18 52.47 -19.83 -16.15
C TYR A 18 53.70 -20.75 -16.26
N TYR A 19 53.60 -21.85 -17.00
CA TYR A 19 54.72 -22.82 -17.10
C TYR A 19 55.94 -22.23 -17.83
N LYS A 20 55.70 -21.29 -18.75
CA LYS A 20 56.79 -20.61 -19.46
C LYS A 20 57.52 -19.62 -18.56
N ALA A 21 56.80 -18.93 -17.66
CA ALA A 21 57.39 -18.00 -16.70
C ALA A 21 58.13 -18.69 -15.53
N GLU A 22 57.68 -19.88 -15.09
CA GLU A 22 58.40 -20.65 -14.05
C GLU A 22 59.75 -21.19 -14.54
N MET A 23 59.83 -21.52 -15.83
CA MET A 23 61.04 -22.05 -16.45
C MET A 23 62.07 -20.97 -16.81
N GLU A 24 61.74 -19.68 -16.67
CA GLU A 24 62.66 -18.56 -16.95
C GLU A 24 63.54 -18.26 -15.71
N PRO A 25 64.85 -18.55 -15.75
CA PRO A 25 65.74 -18.41 -14.59
C PRO A 25 66.02 -16.96 -14.23
N TYR A 26 65.81 -16.02 -15.17
CA TYR A 26 66.10 -14.60 -14.98
C TYR A 26 64.90 -13.78 -14.49
N LEU A 27 63.71 -14.39 -14.38
CA LEU A 27 62.57 -13.71 -13.79
C LEU A 27 62.73 -13.70 -12.25
N PRO A 28 62.74 -12.53 -11.59
CA PRO A 28 62.69 -12.45 -10.14
C PRO A 28 61.45 -13.16 -9.59
N ASP A 29 61.61 -13.82 -8.44
CA ASP A 29 60.53 -14.61 -7.81
C ASP A 29 59.29 -13.76 -7.51
N GLU A 30 59.44 -12.47 -7.28
CA GLU A 30 58.31 -11.54 -7.08
C GLU A 30 57.45 -11.38 -8.34
N ILE A 31 58.07 -11.35 -9.53
CA ILE A 31 57.35 -11.28 -10.80
C ILE A 31 56.69 -12.64 -11.10
N LYS A 32 57.39 -13.74 -10.79
CA LYS A 32 56.79 -15.08 -10.86
C LYS A 32 55.56 -15.17 -9.95
N TRP A 33 55.64 -14.64 -8.73
CA TRP A 33 54.52 -14.57 -7.79
C TRP A 33 53.34 -13.72 -8.30
N GLN A 34 53.61 -12.59 -8.97
CA GLN A 34 52.57 -11.77 -9.60
C GLN A 34 51.89 -12.49 -10.76
N ILE A 35 52.63 -13.33 -11.51
CA ILE A 35 52.08 -14.17 -12.59
C ILE A 35 51.30 -15.38 -12.01
N ARG A 36 51.73 -15.93 -10.85
CA ARG A 36 50.98 -16.99 -10.13
C ARG A 36 49.62 -16.50 -9.63
N MET A 37 49.55 -15.25 -9.21
CA MET A 37 48.35 -14.64 -8.62
C MET A 37 48.09 -13.26 -9.22
N PRO A 38 47.66 -13.18 -10.50
CA PRO A 38 47.49 -11.90 -11.21
C PRO A 38 46.46 -10.99 -10.54
N ASN A 39 45.57 -11.56 -9.74
CA ASN A 39 44.67 -10.81 -8.86
C ASN A 39 44.97 -11.22 -7.41
N ARG A 40 45.76 -10.42 -6.69
CA ARG A 40 46.02 -10.61 -5.25
C ARG A 40 44.77 -10.63 -4.38
N ILE A 41 43.60 -10.26 -4.92
CA ILE A 41 42.29 -10.61 -4.40
C ILE A 41 41.38 -10.75 -5.62
N ALA A 42 41.11 -11.98 -6.08
CA ALA A 42 39.91 -12.17 -6.90
C ALA A 42 38.72 -11.86 -5.98
N MET A 43 38.22 -10.63 -6.02
CA MET A 43 37.01 -10.29 -5.28
C MET A 43 35.93 -11.21 -5.82
N ARG A 44 35.42 -12.09 -4.96
CA ARG A 44 34.30 -12.95 -5.30
C ARG A 44 33.15 -12.01 -5.64
N GLU A 45 32.73 -11.99 -6.90
CA GLU A 45 31.41 -11.48 -7.23
C GLU A 45 30.41 -12.32 -6.43
N LEU A 46 29.53 -11.65 -5.68
CA LEU A 46 28.45 -12.31 -4.95
C LEU A 46 27.57 -13.02 -5.97
N LYS A 47 27.89 -14.29 -6.22
CA LYS A 47 27.04 -15.19 -6.98
C LYS A 47 25.87 -15.45 -6.06
N ASN A 48 24.68 -14.99 -6.41
CA ASN A 48 23.44 -15.29 -5.71
C ASN A 48 23.06 -16.77 -5.93
N THR A 49 23.98 -17.70 -5.63
CA THR A 49 23.95 -19.11 -6.05
C THR A 49 22.71 -19.82 -5.52
N TYR A 50 22.28 -19.44 -4.32
CA TYR A 50 21.16 -20.05 -3.62
C TYR A 50 19.86 -19.25 -3.76
N LEU A 51 19.85 -18.11 -4.46
CA LEU A 51 18.70 -17.21 -4.48
C LEU A 51 17.43 -17.86 -5.01
N ASP A 52 17.51 -18.58 -6.13
CA ASP A 52 16.35 -19.25 -6.72
C ASP A 52 15.78 -20.30 -5.77
N GLN A 53 16.64 -21.07 -5.11
CA GLN A 53 16.23 -22.07 -4.12
C GLN A 53 15.61 -21.40 -2.88
N ILE A 54 16.18 -20.31 -2.39
CA ILE A 54 15.64 -19.53 -1.25
C ILE A 54 14.26 -18.98 -1.60
N GLN A 55 14.08 -18.44 -2.80
CA GLN A 55 12.79 -17.92 -3.25
C GLN A 55 11.73 -19.02 -3.33
N GLN A 56 12.09 -20.20 -3.85
CA GLN A 56 11.20 -21.36 -3.90
C GLN A 56 10.78 -21.83 -2.51
N GLU A 57 11.72 -22.03 -1.59
CA GLU A 57 11.41 -22.46 -0.22
C GLU A 57 10.64 -21.39 0.56
N THR A 58 10.96 -20.11 0.36
CA THR A 58 10.19 -18.99 0.97
C THR A 58 8.75 -18.98 0.46
N HIS A 59 8.55 -19.14 -0.85
CA HIS A 59 7.23 -19.18 -1.44
C HIS A 59 6.43 -20.40 -0.93
N LYS A 60 7.06 -21.57 -0.85
CA LYS A 60 6.47 -22.78 -0.28
C LYS A 60 6.06 -22.59 1.19
N PHE A 61 6.95 -22.03 2.01
CA PHE A 61 6.64 -21.72 3.41
C PHE A 61 5.43 -20.78 3.54
N VAL A 62 5.39 -19.72 2.74
CA VAL A 62 4.27 -18.77 2.72
C VAL A 62 2.97 -19.45 2.32
N GLN A 63 2.98 -20.30 1.28
CA GLN A 63 1.79 -21.04 0.85
C GLN A 63 1.30 -22.07 1.89
N GLU A 64 2.21 -22.71 2.62
CA GLU A 64 1.86 -23.68 3.66
C GLU A 64 1.27 -23.00 4.90
N LYS A 65 1.83 -21.84 5.30
CA LYS A 65 1.46 -21.13 6.54
C LYS A 65 0.32 -20.14 6.35
N ILE A 66 0.20 -19.54 5.17
CA ILE A 66 -0.79 -18.51 4.84
C ILE A 66 -1.64 -19.06 3.71
N LYS A 67 -2.92 -19.33 3.98
CA LYS A 67 -3.85 -19.84 2.96
C LYS A 67 -4.37 -18.75 2.02
N HIS A 68 -4.61 -17.56 2.57
CA HIS A 68 -5.32 -16.48 1.89
C HIS A 68 -4.63 -15.13 2.10
N ASN A 69 -4.56 -14.32 1.04
CA ASN A 69 -4.12 -12.93 1.14
C ASN A 69 -5.29 -12.06 1.61
N LEU A 70 -5.36 -11.82 2.92
CA LEU A 70 -6.44 -11.05 3.56
C LEU A 70 -6.32 -9.54 3.33
N LEU A 71 -5.12 -9.05 2.98
CA LEU A 71 -4.86 -7.63 2.73
C LEU A 71 -5.27 -7.23 1.31
N ASN A 72 -4.95 -8.09 0.33
CA ASN A 72 -5.28 -7.88 -1.07
C ASN A 72 -5.84 -9.18 -1.68
N PRO A 73 -7.15 -9.45 -1.55
CA PRO A 73 -7.76 -10.69 -2.04
C PRO A 73 -7.60 -10.92 -3.56
N SER A 74 -7.41 -9.84 -4.33
CA SER A 74 -7.20 -9.89 -5.78
C SER A 74 -5.78 -10.29 -6.18
N LYS A 75 -4.80 -10.12 -5.29
CA LYS A 75 -3.41 -10.50 -5.51
C LYS A 75 -3.15 -11.83 -4.80
N GLY A 76 -2.66 -12.83 -5.53
CA GLY A 76 -2.19 -14.07 -4.92
C GLY A 76 -1.09 -13.82 -3.88
N LEU A 77 -0.69 -14.87 -3.15
CA LEU A 77 0.48 -14.80 -2.28
C LEU A 77 1.73 -14.73 -3.17
N SER A 78 2.37 -13.57 -3.25
CA SER A 78 3.61 -13.36 -4.00
C SER A 78 4.74 -12.91 -3.08
N LEU A 79 5.98 -12.99 -3.57
CA LEU A 79 7.16 -12.50 -2.86
C LEU A 79 7.24 -10.95 -2.82
N ASP A 80 6.27 -10.26 -3.42
CA ASP A 80 6.13 -8.80 -3.34
C ASP A 80 5.58 -8.34 -1.99
N LEU A 81 4.96 -9.25 -1.23
CA LEU A 81 4.54 -8.99 0.14
C LEU A 81 5.74 -8.57 0.99
N SER A 82 5.57 -7.54 1.81
CA SER A 82 6.55 -7.20 2.83
C SER A 82 6.58 -8.24 3.94
N VAL A 83 7.73 -8.37 4.61
CA VAL A 83 7.87 -9.25 5.79
C VAL A 83 6.80 -8.92 6.84
N LYS A 84 6.54 -7.63 7.07
CA LYS A 84 5.48 -7.16 7.98
C LYS A 84 4.08 -7.59 7.54
N GLU A 85 3.76 -7.50 6.25
CA GLU A 85 2.45 -7.93 5.74
C GLU A 85 2.27 -9.45 5.88
N ALA A 86 3.29 -10.24 5.54
CA ALA A 86 3.26 -11.70 5.70
C ALA A 86 3.10 -12.11 7.17
N GLU A 87 3.76 -11.40 8.07
CA GLU A 87 3.65 -11.58 9.51
C GLU A 87 2.24 -11.23 10.04
N ILE A 88 1.66 -10.13 9.58
CA ILE A 88 0.28 -9.75 9.86
C ILE A 88 -0.72 -10.81 9.35
N LEU A 89 -0.48 -11.35 8.15
CA LEU A 89 -1.30 -12.42 7.58
C LEU A 89 -1.18 -13.73 8.36
N MET A 90 0.02 -14.09 8.83
CA MET A 90 0.23 -15.30 9.63
C MET A 90 -0.38 -15.17 11.04
N SER A 91 -0.45 -13.96 11.59
CA SER A 91 -1.02 -13.67 12.92
C SER A 91 -2.53 -13.40 12.89
N ALA A 92 -3.16 -13.44 11.71
CA ALA A 92 -4.59 -13.22 11.53
C ALA A 92 -5.45 -14.08 12.49
N ASN A 93 -6.47 -13.49 13.11
CA ASN A 93 -7.39 -14.19 14.01
C ASN A 93 -8.07 -15.38 13.32
N ARG A 94 -8.33 -16.47 14.06
CA ARG A 94 -9.06 -17.64 13.55
C ARG A 94 -10.43 -17.27 13.00
N SER A 95 -11.14 -16.34 13.63
CA SER A 95 -12.43 -15.83 13.14
C SER A 95 -12.33 -15.26 11.71
N VAL A 96 -11.30 -14.46 11.43
CA VAL A 96 -11.07 -13.88 10.11
C VAL A 96 -10.63 -14.94 9.10
N ARG A 97 -9.83 -15.93 9.53
CA ARG A 97 -9.48 -17.08 8.68
C ARG A 97 -10.71 -17.90 8.32
N ASP A 98 -11.60 -18.16 9.27
CA ASP A 98 -12.85 -18.89 9.02
C ASP A 98 -13.77 -18.13 8.04
N LEU A 99 -13.84 -16.80 8.15
CA LEU A 99 -14.55 -15.95 7.19
C LEU A 99 -13.91 -16.00 5.79
N ALA A 100 -12.59 -16.05 5.71
CA ALA A 100 -11.86 -16.17 4.46
C ALA A 100 -12.05 -17.56 3.81
N ASP A 101 -11.94 -18.64 4.59
CA ASP A 101 -12.14 -20.02 4.15
C ASP A 101 -13.59 -20.23 3.65
N LYS A 102 -14.59 -19.53 4.23
CA LYS A 102 -15.99 -19.52 3.76
C LYS A 102 -16.25 -18.59 2.55
N GLY A 103 -15.28 -17.77 2.15
CA GLY A 103 -15.42 -16.75 1.12
C GLY A 103 -16.29 -15.55 1.51
N GLU A 104 -16.67 -15.42 2.79
CA GLU A 104 -17.48 -14.30 3.30
C GLU A 104 -16.68 -13.00 3.30
N LEU A 105 -15.39 -13.05 3.61
CA LEU A 105 -14.51 -11.88 3.58
C LEU A 105 -14.44 -11.26 2.18
N GLN A 106 -14.32 -12.08 1.13
CA GLN A 106 -14.31 -11.61 -0.24
C GLN A 106 -15.66 -10.99 -0.63
N LYS A 107 -16.77 -11.56 -0.16
CA LYS A 107 -18.12 -11.00 -0.36
C LYS A 107 -18.26 -9.63 0.30
N ILE A 108 -17.75 -9.45 1.52
CA ILE A 108 -17.78 -8.16 2.24
C ILE A 108 -16.96 -7.11 1.46
N HIS A 109 -15.73 -7.43 1.05
CA HIS A 109 -14.91 -6.50 0.27
C HIS A 109 -15.53 -6.14 -1.08
N LYS A 110 -16.03 -7.14 -1.80
CA LYS A 110 -16.68 -6.92 -3.09
C LYS A 110 -17.92 -6.05 -2.91
N ARG A 111 -18.78 -6.37 -1.95
CA ARG A 111 -19.99 -5.57 -1.64
C ARG A 111 -19.63 -4.13 -1.31
N PHE A 112 -18.60 -3.91 -0.49
CA PHE A 112 -18.14 -2.56 -0.15
C PHE A 112 -17.65 -1.80 -1.39
N ASN A 113 -16.78 -2.41 -2.21
CA ASN A 113 -16.25 -1.76 -3.42
C ASN A 113 -17.35 -1.47 -4.45
N ASP A 114 -18.24 -2.44 -4.70
CA ASP A 114 -19.38 -2.28 -5.62
C ASP A 114 -20.32 -1.15 -5.16
N LEU A 115 -20.54 -1.01 -3.85
CA LEU A 115 -21.33 0.10 -3.27
C LEU A 115 -20.59 1.43 -3.39
N HIS A 116 -19.29 1.47 -3.13
CA HIS A 116 -18.49 2.68 -3.23
C HIS A 116 -18.51 3.26 -4.64
N GLU A 117 -18.23 2.43 -5.64
CA GLU A 117 -18.24 2.84 -7.05
C GLU A 117 -19.62 3.34 -7.50
N ARG A 118 -20.68 2.61 -7.12
CA ARG A 118 -22.05 3.01 -7.40
C ARG A 118 -22.40 4.37 -6.81
N ILE A 119 -22.03 4.59 -5.55
CA ILE A 119 -22.33 5.84 -4.83
C ILE A 119 -21.65 7.04 -5.46
N GLU A 120 -20.38 6.93 -5.85
CA GLU A 120 -19.68 8.03 -6.53
C GLU A 120 -20.38 8.42 -7.83
N ILE A 121 -20.76 7.42 -8.63
CA ILE A 121 -21.47 7.63 -9.90
C ILE A 121 -22.84 8.27 -9.65
N ASP A 122 -23.65 7.69 -8.76
CA ASP A 122 -25.01 8.15 -8.51
C ASP A 122 -25.02 9.54 -7.85
N TYR A 123 -24.09 9.81 -6.92
CA TYR A 123 -23.90 11.12 -6.31
C TYR A 123 -23.59 12.19 -7.37
N GLN A 124 -22.65 11.92 -8.28
CA GLN A 124 -22.28 12.86 -9.32
C GLN A 124 -23.43 13.08 -10.31
N ASN A 125 -24.17 12.03 -10.67
CA ASN A 125 -25.35 12.12 -11.54
C ASN A 125 -26.45 13.00 -10.94
N VAL A 126 -26.68 12.89 -9.63
CA VAL A 126 -27.64 13.72 -8.91
C VAL A 126 -27.18 15.17 -8.84
N ARG A 127 -25.90 15.44 -8.53
CA ARG A 127 -25.33 16.79 -8.55
C ARG A 127 -25.49 17.45 -9.91
N ASN A 128 -25.20 16.72 -10.98
CA ASN A 128 -25.35 17.20 -12.36
C ASN A 128 -26.81 17.51 -12.68
N SER A 129 -27.74 16.62 -12.30
CA SER A 129 -29.19 16.81 -12.54
C SER A 129 -29.71 18.08 -11.85
N ILE A 130 -29.34 18.30 -10.58
CA ILE A 130 -29.75 19.50 -9.83
C ILE A 130 -29.07 20.74 -10.42
N GLY A 131 -27.79 20.64 -10.80
CA GLY A 131 -27.04 21.72 -11.46
C GLY A 131 -27.69 22.19 -12.77
N GLN A 132 -28.21 21.27 -13.58
CA GLN A 132 -28.95 21.62 -14.80
C GLN A 132 -30.21 22.45 -14.52
N VAL A 133 -30.93 22.16 -13.43
CA VAL A 133 -32.11 22.95 -13.03
C VAL A 133 -31.70 24.37 -12.62
N LEU A 134 -30.57 24.53 -11.92
CA LEU A 134 -30.06 25.86 -11.57
C LEU A 134 -29.71 26.67 -12.83
N LEU A 135 -29.04 26.07 -13.81
CA LEU A 135 -28.71 26.75 -15.06
C LEU A 135 -29.98 27.25 -15.79
N GLN A 136 -31.04 26.45 -15.81
CA GLN A 136 -32.33 26.86 -16.39
C GLN A 136 -32.96 28.03 -15.61
N ILE A 137 -32.88 28.00 -14.27
CA ILE A 137 -33.34 29.11 -13.42
C ILE A 137 -32.55 30.38 -13.72
N GLU A 138 -31.23 30.30 -13.80
CA GLU A 138 -30.34 31.43 -14.10
C GLU A 138 -30.56 32.00 -15.50
N GLU A 139 -30.82 31.16 -16.50
CA GLU A 139 -31.15 31.58 -17.86
C GLU A 139 -32.47 32.37 -17.90
N LYS A 140 -33.49 31.90 -17.17
CA LYS A 140 -34.75 32.64 -17.02
C LYS A 140 -34.57 33.96 -16.28
N GLU A 141 -33.74 33.97 -15.26
CA GLU A 141 -33.41 35.21 -14.55
C GLU A 141 -32.66 36.19 -15.47
N ASN A 142 -31.77 35.71 -16.33
CA ASN A 142 -31.09 36.50 -17.35
C ASN A 142 -32.07 37.11 -18.38
N GLN A 143 -33.14 36.40 -18.75
CA GLN A 143 -34.20 36.94 -19.61
C GLN A 143 -34.97 38.06 -18.89
N ILE A 144 -35.21 37.93 -17.59
CA ILE A 144 -35.81 39.00 -16.78
C ILE A 144 -34.88 40.21 -16.71
N VAL A 145 -33.57 40.00 -16.56
CA VAL A 145 -32.58 41.08 -16.56
C VAL A 145 -32.61 41.86 -17.88
N ASP A 146 -32.75 41.18 -19.02
CA ASP A 146 -32.86 41.84 -20.31
C ASP A 146 -34.14 42.70 -20.40
N GLN A 147 -35.29 42.19 -19.93
CA GLN A 147 -36.53 42.97 -19.82
C GLN A 147 -36.37 44.22 -18.94
N LEU A 148 -35.67 44.10 -17.82
CA LEU A 148 -35.43 45.23 -16.91
C LEU A 148 -34.51 46.29 -17.53
N ARG A 149 -33.55 45.89 -18.37
CA ARG A 149 -32.71 46.83 -19.14
C ARG A 149 -33.52 47.62 -20.14
N GLU A 150 -34.44 46.96 -20.85
CA GLU A 150 -35.37 47.62 -21.79
C GLU A 150 -36.26 48.65 -21.07
N LEU A 151 -36.65 48.35 -19.83
CA LEU A 151 -37.42 49.27 -18.98
C LEU A 151 -36.60 50.41 -18.37
N GLY A 152 -35.28 50.47 -18.61
CA GLY A 152 -34.41 51.57 -18.19
C GLY A 152 -33.70 51.36 -16.85
N VAL A 153 -33.78 50.17 -16.24
CA VAL A 153 -33.07 49.87 -15.00
C VAL A 153 -31.58 49.65 -15.27
N GLN A 154 -30.73 50.44 -14.61
CA GLN A 154 -29.28 50.42 -14.82
C GLN A 154 -28.55 49.48 -13.83
N LYS A 155 -27.28 49.17 -14.13
CA LYS A 155 -26.37 48.40 -13.24
C LYS A 155 -26.82 46.96 -12.92
N LEU A 156 -27.62 46.35 -13.79
CA LEU A 156 -28.04 44.96 -13.70
C LEU A 156 -26.92 44.00 -14.14
N ARG A 157 -26.80 42.89 -13.42
CA ARG A 157 -25.82 41.81 -13.64
C ARG A 157 -26.48 40.60 -14.26
N ARG A 158 -25.80 39.93 -15.19
CA ARG A 158 -26.20 38.61 -15.69
C ARG A 158 -25.47 37.52 -14.91
N HIS A 159 -26.05 36.32 -14.92
CA HIS A 159 -25.32 35.10 -14.61
C HIS A 159 -24.48 34.75 -15.84
N ASP A 160 -23.21 35.14 -15.82
CA ASP A 160 -22.24 34.70 -16.82
C ASP A 160 -21.65 33.39 -16.30
N GLY A 161 -22.01 32.28 -16.96
CA GLY A 161 -21.89 30.91 -16.44
C GLY A 161 -20.50 30.46 -16.00
N HIS A 162 -20.05 30.89 -14.82
CA HIS A 162 -18.93 30.34 -14.09
C HIS A 162 -19.10 30.61 -12.59
N PHE A 163 -19.59 29.61 -11.88
CA PHE A 163 -19.55 29.57 -10.41
C PHE A 163 -18.16 29.21 -9.85
N ASP A 164 -17.13 29.17 -10.70
CA ASP A 164 -15.75 28.77 -10.35
C ASP A 164 -14.68 29.85 -10.61
N ASP A 165 -15.04 31.10 -10.96
CA ASP A 165 -14.04 32.17 -11.08
C ASP A 165 -14.10 33.17 -9.91
N PRO A 166 -13.26 33.01 -8.88
CA PRO A 166 -13.25 33.89 -7.71
C PRO A 166 -12.59 35.26 -7.95
N LYS A 167 -12.17 35.61 -9.18
CA LYS A 167 -11.12 36.63 -9.34
C LYS A 167 -11.50 38.03 -9.78
N PHE A 168 -12.76 38.36 -10.06
CA PHE A 168 -13.02 39.68 -10.67
C PHE A 168 -13.51 40.81 -9.74
N PHE A 169 -13.95 40.58 -8.49
CA PHE A 169 -14.49 41.67 -7.66
C PHE A 169 -14.19 41.66 -6.14
N ASP A 170 -13.10 41.03 -5.69
CA ASP A 170 -12.62 41.22 -4.30
C ASP A 170 -11.97 42.61 -4.05
N ALA A 171 -11.75 43.42 -5.09
CA ALA A 171 -10.97 44.66 -4.99
C ALA A 171 -11.76 45.93 -4.56
N MET A 172 -13.09 45.86 -4.38
CA MET A 172 -13.92 47.06 -4.13
C MET A 172 -14.73 47.05 -2.84
N GLY A 173 -14.44 46.17 -1.86
CA GLY A 173 -14.85 46.30 -0.45
C GLY A 173 -16.35 46.45 -0.13
N LEU A 174 -17.21 46.46 -1.14
CA LEU A 174 -18.66 46.52 -1.09
C LEU A 174 -19.14 45.24 -1.76
N SER A 175 -19.55 44.27 -0.95
CA SER A 175 -20.06 42.97 -1.38
C SER A 175 -21.38 43.14 -2.15
N PHE A 176 -21.31 43.54 -3.42
CA PHE A 176 -22.43 43.34 -4.34
C PHE A 176 -22.47 41.84 -4.65
N GLY A 177 -23.34 41.15 -3.91
CA GLY A 177 -23.49 39.70 -3.87
C GLY A 177 -23.92 39.07 -5.20
N HIS A 178 -24.36 37.81 -5.09
CA HIS A 178 -24.93 37.02 -6.19
C HIS A 178 -25.79 37.87 -7.13
N PRO A 179 -25.72 37.70 -8.47
CA PRO A 179 -26.43 38.55 -9.44
C PRO A 179 -27.90 38.76 -9.10
N SER A 180 -28.57 37.72 -8.61
CA SER A 180 -29.96 37.73 -8.15
C SER A 180 -30.25 38.76 -7.06
N PHE A 181 -29.41 38.84 -6.02
CA PHE A 181 -29.56 39.86 -4.97
C PHE A 181 -29.33 41.26 -5.52
N ASN A 182 -28.28 41.43 -6.33
CA ASN A 182 -27.97 42.74 -6.89
C ASN A 182 -29.11 43.26 -7.76
N ASN A 183 -29.62 42.42 -8.66
CA ASN A 183 -30.70 42.79 -9.58
C ASN A 183 -31.98 43.14 -8.82
N LEU A 184 -32.32 42.34 -7.81
CA LEU A 184 -33.47 42.59 -6.96
C LEU A 184 -33.38 43.94 -6.23
N ILE A 185 -32.22 44.24 -5.61
CA ILE A 185 -31.98 45.52 -4.92
C ILE A 185 -32.06 46.69 -5.91
N MET A 186 -31.53 46.55 -7.12
CA MET A 186 -31.60 47.60 -8.14
C MET A 186 -33.05 47.90 -8.55
N VAL A 187 -33.87 46.87 -8.72
CA VAL A 187 -35.30 47.03 -9.04
C VAL A 187 -36.05 47.67 -7.86
N GLU A 188 -35.82 47.21 -6.62
CA GLU A 188 -36.41 47.78 -5.42
C GLU A 188 -36.07 49.27 -5.26
N THR A 189 -34.80 49.62 -5.45
CA THR A 189 -34.32 51.00 -5.37
C THR A 189 -34.93 51.86 -6.48
N ALA A 190 -35.06 51.34 -7.70
CA ALA A 190 -35.69 52.05 -8.81
C ALA A 190 -37.17 52.35 -8.51
N ILE A 191 -37.92 51.38 -7.97
CA ILE A 191 -39.32 51.57 -7.58
C ILE A 191 -39.43 52.62 -6.46
N GLN A 192 -38.59 52.53 -5.42
CA GLN A 192 -38.61 53.48 -4.29
C GLN A 192 -38.27 54.91 -4.71
N ASN A 193 -37.39 55.09 -5.70
CA ASN A 193 -36.98 56.40 -6.21
C ASN A 193 -37.95 56.99 -7.26
N GLY A 194 -39.14 56.39 -7.47
CA GLY A 194 -40.16 56.95 -8.35
C GLY A 194 -39.85 56.80 -9.85
N HIS A 195 -39.25 55.68 -10.25
CA HIS A 195 -38.98 55.38 -11.66
C HIS A 195 -40.24 55.51 -12.54
N PRO A 196 -40.16 56.10 -13.76
CA PRO A 196 -41.32 56.35 -14.62
C PRO A 196 -42.15 55.09 -14.94
N ASN A 197 -41.50 53.92 -14.97
CA ASN A 197 -42.13 52.63 -15.22
C ASN A 197 -42.43 51.81 -13.93
N ALA A 198 -42.56 52.45 -12.76
CA ALA A 198 -42.68 51.75 -11.48
C ALA A 198 -43.81 50.69 -11.41
N GLU A 199 -44.98 50.96 -12.02
CA GLU A 199 -46.09 49.99 -12.06
C GLU A 199 -45.76 48.73 -12.89
N GLN A 200 -44.91 48.85 -13.93
CA GLN A 200 -44.44 47.71 -14.73
C GLN A 200 -43.30 46.95 -14.04
N LEU A 201 -42.54 47.60 -13.15
CA LEU A 201 -41.43 46.98 -12.41
C LEU A 201 -41.90 46.11 -11.24
N LYS A 202 -43.01 46.46 -10.56
CA LYS A 202 -43.58 45.67 -9.46
C LYS A 202 -43.83 44.18 -9.80
N PRO A 203 -44.48 43.81 -10.92
CA PRO A 203 -44.66 42.40 -11.26
C PRO A 203 -43.33 41.71 -11.61
N ILE A 204 -42.34 42.43 -12.15
CA ILE A 204 -41.02 41.86 -12.45
C ILE A 204 -40.20 41.64 -11.15
N GLN A 205 -40.32 42.55 -10.19
CA GLN A 205 -39.74 42.37 -8.85
C GLN A 205 -40.27 41.10 -8.19
N ALA A 206 -41.58 40.86 -8.25
CA ALA A 206 -42.20 39.63 -7.77
C ALA A 206 -41.62 38.37 -8.44
N LYS A 207 -41.34 38.44 -9.75
CA LYS A 207 -40.70 37.36 -10.50
C LYS A 207 -39.27 37.07 -10.03
N LEU A 208 -38.45 38.11 -9.86
CA LEU A 208 -37.09 37.97 -9.32
C LEU A 208 -37.08 37.36 -7.91
N HIS A 209 -38.01 37.78 -7.04
CA HIS A 209 -38.19 37.18 -5.71
C HIS A 209 -38.48 35.68 -5.78
N ALA A 210 -39.36 35.26 -6.68
CA ALA A 210 -39.74 33.86 -6.80
C ALA A 210 -38.58 33.00 -7.34
N TYR A 211 -37.77 33.51 -8.29
CA TYR A 211 -36.54 32.82 -8.75
C TYR A 211 -35.47 32.75 -7.65
N MET A 212 -35.32 33.79 -6.83
CA MET A 212 -34.44 33.76 -5.66
C MET A 212 -34.89 32.71 -4.63
N GLY A 213 -36.19 32.50 -4.48
CA GLY A 213 -36.74 31.40 -3.66
C GLY A 213 -36.45 30.01 -4.20
N LEU A 214 -36.50 29.83 -5.53
CA LEU A 214 -36.07 28.59 -6.18
C LEU A 214 -34.58 28.30 -5.94
N GLN A 215 -33.73 29.33 -6.03
CA GLN A 215 -32.31 29.20 -5.71
C GLN A 215 -32.08 28.86 -4.23
N ALA A 216 -32.85 29.46 -3.31
CA ALA A 216 -32.82 29.09 -1.89
C ALA A 216 -33.13 27.60 -1.70
N ARG A 217 -34.22 27.12 -2.32
CA ARG A 217 -34.62 25.71 -2.26
C ARG A 217 -33.57 24.78 -2.89
N TYR A 218 -32.96 25.18 -4.00
CA TYR A 218 -31.83 24.47 -4.61
C TYR A 218 -30.67 24.32 -3.63
N PHE A 219 -30.26 25.40 -2.96
CA PHE A 219 -29.14 25.36 -2.01
C PHE A 219 -29.47 24.55 -0.75
N GLU A 220 -30.72 24.59 -0.26
CA GLU A 220 -31.17 23.70 0.82
C GLU A 220 -30.98 22.23 0.44
N ILE A 221 -31.50 21.82 -0.72
CA ILE A 221 -31.40 20.45 -1.22
C ILE A 221 -29.93 20.03 -1.39
N LYS A 222 -29.09 20.92 -1.95
CA LYS A 222 -27.67 20.66 -2.18
C LYS A 222 -26.88 20.52 -0.87
N VAL A 223 -27.21 21.35 0.13
CA VAL A 223 -26.62 21.26 1.47
C VAL A 223 -27.02 19.94 2.12
N GLU A 224 -28.30 19.57 2.14
CA GLU A 224 -28.77 18.31 2.74
C GLU A 224 -28.08 17.09 2.12
N LEU A 225 -28.01 17.03 0.78
CA LEU A 225 -27.31 15.96 0.08
C LEU A 225 -25.81 15.92 0.44
N ARG A 226 -25.15 17.07 0.60
CA ARG A 226 -23.72 17.13 0.98
C ARG A 226 -23.51 16.78 2.45
N GLU A 227 -24.38 17.19 3.35
CA GLU A 227 -24.35 16.84 4.77
C GLU A 227 -24.40 15.33 4.96
N GLU A 228 -25.34 14.66 4.29
CA GLU A 228 -25.47 13.20 4.35
C GLU A 228 -24.26 12.48 3.73
N TYR A 229 -23.72 12.99 2.62
CA TYR A 229 -22.51 12.44 2.00
C TYR A 229 -21.29 12.55 2.94
N VAL A 230 -21.04 13.73 3.52
CA VAL A 230 -19.92 13.95 4.47
C VAL A 230 -20.08 13.06 5.71
N LYS A 231 -21.31 12.95 6.21
CA LYS A 231 -21.60 12.17 7.42
C LYS A 231 -21.42 10.68 7.22
N LYS A 232 -21.76 10.13 6.05
CA LYS A 232 -21.85 8.67 5.84
C LYS A 232 -20.76 8.09 4.94
N VAL A 233 -20.26 8.87 3.98
CA VAL A 233 -19.31 8.41 2.96
C VAL A 233 -17.93 9.01 3.18
N ALA A 234 -17.83 10.35 3.21
CA ALA A 234 -16.56 11.08 3.29
C ALA A 234 -16.24 11.55 4.73
N LYS A 235 -16.36 10.64 5.69
CA LYS A 235 -16.14 10.95 7.12
C LYS A 235 -14.73 11.48 7.34
N GLY A 236 -14.63 12.75 7.74
CA GLY A 236 -13.36 13.38 8.08
C GLY A 236 -12.53 13.87 6.88
N ASP A 237 -13.09 13.86 5.66
CA ASP A 237 -12.43 14.49 4.50
C ASP A 237 -12.44 16.02 4.65
N PRO A 238 -11.27 16.69 4.75
CA PRO A 238 -11.19 18.14 4.90
C PRO A 238 -11.81 18.89 3.72
N TYR A 239 -11.68 18.38 2.49
CA TYR A 239 -12.21 19.04 1.30
C TYR A 239 -13.73 19.00 1.29
N ALA A 240 -14.31 17.86 1.69
CA ALA A 240 -15.75 17.70 1.74
C ALA A 240 -16.40 18.59 2.82
N LEU A 241 -15.73 18.77 3.96
CA LEU A 241 -16.15 19.68 5.02
C LEU A 241 -16.06 21.16 4.61
N GLU A 242 -15.00 21.56 3.91
CA GLU A 242 -14.85 22.92 3.42
C GLU A 242 -15.94 23.27 2.39
N GLU A 243 -16.21 22.36 1.45
CA GLU A 243 -17.27 22.53 0.46
C GLU A 243 -18.64 22.64 1.13
N LEU A 244 -18.94 21.78 2.12
CA LEU A 244 -20.16 21.87 2.89
C LEU A 244 -20.31 23.25 3.56
N LYS A 245 -19.26 23.75 4.23
CA LYS A 245 -19.27 25.08 4.85
C LYS A 245 -19.57 26.19 3.83
N LYS A 246 -18.97 26.14 2.64
CA LYS A 246 -19.26 27.10 1.56
C LYS A 246 -20.74 27.03 1.14
N LEU A 247 -21.28 25.83 0.94
CA LEU A 247 -22.68 25.63 0.56
C LEU A 247 -23.66 26.10 1.64
N THR A 248 -23.39 25.83 2.92
CA THR A 248 -24.17 26.32 4.05
C THR A 248 -24.21 27.85 4.08
N ASN A 249 -23.05 28.51 3.90
CA ASN A 249 -23.00 29.97 3.81
C ASN A 249 -23.82 30.51 2.63
N HIS A 250 -23.85 29.82 1.49
CA HIS A 250 -24.71 30.19 0.36
C HIS A 250 -26.18 30.03 0.73
N ARG A 251 -26.59 28.87 1.25
CA ARG A 251 -27.97 28.62 1.71
C ARG A 251 -28.46 29.70 2.67
N ASP A 252 -27.67 30.02 3.70
CA ASP A 252 -28.08 30.98 4.73
C ASP A 252 -28.29 32.40 4.16
N ARG A 253 -27.47 32.79 3.17
CA ARG A 253 -27.65 34.06 2.42
C ARG A 253 -28.95 34.08 1.62
N PHE A 254 -29.34 32.96 1.00
CA PHE A 254 -30.59 32.87 0.23
C PHE A 254 -31.82 32.76 1.13
N GLN A 255 -31.75 31.96 2.20
CA GLN A 255 -32.87 31.71 3.10
C GLN A 255 -33.26 32.96 3.90
N GLY A 256 -32.29 33.75 4.36
CA GLY A 256 -32.53 35.01 5.05
C GLY A 256 -33.25 36.06 4.19
N ASN A 257 -33.10 35.99 2.87
CA ASN A 257 -33.74 36.88 1.91
C ASN A 257 -35.09 36.32 1.40
N TYR A 258 -35.24 34.99 1.32
CA TYR A 258 -36.47 34.31 0.92
C TYR A 258 -37.59 34.41 1.96
N ASN A 259 -37.29 34.23 3.26
CA ASN A 259 -38.29 34.28 4.34
C ASN A 259 -39.06 35.62 4.44
N ARG A 260 -38.62 36.65 3.71
CA ARG A 260 -39.27 37.96 3.63
C ARG A 260 -40.43 38.01 2.63
N TYR A 261 -40.61 37.01 1.76
CA TYR A 261 -41.54 37.08 0.64
C TYR A 261 -42.34 35.78 0.48
N GLN A 262 -43.68 35.87 0.52
CA GLN A 262 -44.56 34.73 0.19
C GLN A 262 -44.52 34.44 -1.32
N PRO A 263 -44.53 33.16 -1.72
CA PRO A 263 -44.56 32.81 -3.14
C PRO A 263 -45.86 33.32 -3.76
N LEU A 264 -45.75 34.26 -4.71
CA LEU A 264 -46.86 34.55 -5.61
C LEU A 264 -47.09 33.31 -6.48
N GLY A 265 -48.36 32.90 -6.59
CA GLY A 265 -48.80 31.69 -7.29
C GLY A 265 -48.69 31.77 -8.82
N ASP A 266 -47.54 32.19 -9.34
CA ASP A 266 -47.28 32.18 -10.77
C ASP A 266 -46.99 30.74 -11.25
N PRO A 267 -47.74 30.22 -12.25
CA PRO A 267 -47.64 28.84 -12.73
C PRO A 267 -46.23 28.42 -13.19
N GLU A 268 -45.42 29.33 -13.73
CA GLU A 268 -44.07 29.00 -14.25
C GLU A 268 -43.12 28.57 -13.12
N TYR A 269 -43.25 29.17 -11.93
CA TYR A 269 -42.44 28.83 -10.75
C TYR A 269 -42.80 27.48 -10.17
N GLN A 270 -44.08 27.12 -10.20
CA GLN A 270 -44.57 25.84 -9.71
C GLN A 270 -43.95 24.68 -10.51
N VAL A 271 -43.63 24.88 -11.79
CA VAL A 271 -42.93 23.88 -12.60
C VAL A 271 -41.55 23.57 -12.02
N TYR A 272 -40.74 24.59 -11.71
CA TYR A 272 -39.40 24.37 -11.13
C TYR A 272 -39.44 23.82 -9.71
N ILE A 273 -40.41 24.25 -8.89
CA ILE A 273 -40.64 23.66 -7.55
C ILE A 273 -40.95 22.17 -7.69
N ASN A 274 -41.83 21.80 -8.61
CA ASN A 274 -42.21 20.41 -8.85
C ASN A 274 -41.03 19.58 -9.38
N ILE A 275 -40.22 20.11 -10.31
CA ILE A 275 -39.02 19.44 -10.82
C ILE A 275 -38.02 19.18 -9.68
N LEU A 276 -37.72 20.21 -8.87
CA LEU A 276 -36.83 20.06 -7.72
C LEU A 276 -37.40 19.07 -6.69
N GLY A 277 -38.71 19.10 -6.46
CA GLY A 277 -39.42 18.17 -5.58
C GLY A 277 -39.38 16.72 -6.09
N GLU A 278 -39.52 16.51 -7.40
CA GLU A 278 -39.41 15.20 -8.03
C GLU A 278 -37.99 14.65 -7.92
N ILE A 279 -36.98 15.45 -8.28
CA ILE A 279 -35.56 15.05 -8.15
C ILE A 279 -35.24 14.70 -6.71
N TYR A 280 -35.73 15.49 -5.75
CA TYR A 280 -35.55 15.25 -4.33
C TYR A 280 -36.17 13.91 -3.89
N ASN A 281 -37.45 13.71 -4.18
CA ASN A 281 -38.18 12.53 -3.70
C ASN A 281 -37.76 11.23 -4.40
N THR A 282 -37.23 11.29 -5.62
CA THR A 282 -36.85 10.11 -6.40
C THR A 282 -35.35 9.84 -6.35
N LYS A 283 -34.53 10.76 -6.84
CA LYS A 283 -33.09 10.54 -7.04
C LYS A 283 -32.29 10.78 -5.75
N ILE A 284 -32.53 11.91 -5.09
CA ILE A 284 -31.76 12.29 -3.89
C ILE A 284 -32.04 11.33 -2.74
N ARG A 285 -33.32 11.05 -2.47
CA ARG A 285 -33.71 10.13 -1.41
C ARG A 285 -33.11 8.74 -1.60
N LYS A 286 -33.13 8.22 -2.85
CA LYS A 286 -32.49 6.95 -3.18
C LYS A 286 -30.97 6.98 -2.89
N VAL A 287 -30.27 8.03 -3.32
CA VAL A 287 -28.83 8.17 -3.05
C VAL A 287 -28.53 8.26 -1.54
N ILE A 288 -29.37 8.94 -0.76
CA ILE A 288 -29.23 8.98 0.71
C ILE A 288 -29.46 7.59 1.34
N GLU A 289 -30.37 6.79 0.80
CA GLU A 289 -30.55 5.39 1.20
C GLU A 289 -29.28 4.58 0.87
N ASP A 290 -28.72 4.73 -0.32
CA ASP A 290 -27.47 4.09 -0.74
C ASP A 290 -26.29 4.49 0.18
N PHE A 291 -26.18 5.77 0.57
CA PHE A 291 -25.17 6.22 1.56
C PHE A 291 -25.30 5.47 2.90
N THR A 292 -26.53 5.16 3.30
CA THR A 292 -26.80 4.44 4.55
C THR A 292 -26.40 2.97 4.43
N GLU A 293 -26.60 2.35 3.27
CA GLU A 293 -26.10 1.00 3.01
C GLU A 293 -24.57 0.93 2.97
N TYR A 294 -23.93 1.92 2.36
CA TYR A 294 -22.48 2.04 2.35
C TYR A 294 -21.91 2.21 3.75
N GLU A 295 -22.50 3.06 4.59
CA GLU A 295 -22.05 3.21 5.97
C GLU A 295 -22.12 1.88 6.73
N LYS A 296 -23.18 1.08 6.52
CA LYS A 296 -23.29 -0.26 7.12
C LYS A 296 -22.18 -1.18 6.61
N ALA A 297 -21.95 -1.24 5.30
CA ALA A 297 -20.90 -2.07 4.70
C ALA A 297 -19.49 -1.64 5.13
N TYR A 298 -19.25 -0.33 5.25
CA TYR A 298 -18.01 0.24 5.77
C TYR A 298 -17.79 -0.18 7.23
N ASN A 299 -18.79 0.01 8.09
CA ASN A 299 -18.69 -0.38 9.50
C ASN A 299 -18.50 -1.89 9.68
N GLU A 300 -19.14 -2.71 8.85
CA GLU A 300 -18.95 -4.17 8.82
C GLU A 300 -17.49 -4.51 8.46
N ARG A 301 -16.96 -3.90 7.39
CA ARG A 301 -15.57 -4.05 6.96
C ARG A 301 -14.58 -3.61 8.04
N GLU A 302 -14.79 -2.43 8.63
CA GLU A 302 -13.94 -1.90 9.70
C GLU A 302 -13.96 -2.77 10.95
N ARG A 303 -15.12 -3.32 11.34
CA ARG A 303 -15.19 -4.26 12.47
C ARG A 303 -14.32 -5.49 12.25
N VAL A 304 -14.34 -6.04 11.03
CA VAL A 304 -13.50 -7.19 10.67
C VAL A 304 -12.02 -6.82 10.74
N TYR A 305 -11.61 -5.64 10.24
CA TYR A 305 -10.21 -5.19 10.34
C TYR A 305 -9.78 -4.80 11.75
N HIS A 306 -10.65 -4.21 12.56
CA HIS A 306 -10.35 -3.93 13.95
C HIS A 306 -10.14 -5.23 14.73
N HIS A 307 -10.99 -6.25 14.54
CA HIS A 307 -10.77 -7.58 15.11
C HIS A 307 -9.49 -8.26 14.61
N PHE A 308 -9.12 -7.98 13.36
CA PHE A 308 -7.88 -8.49 12.76
C PHE A 308 -6.63 -7.91 13.44
N MET A 309 -6.67 -6.66 13.91
CA MET A 309 -5.52 -5.96 14.51
C MET A 309 -5.51 -5.98 16.05
N SER A 310 -6.66 -6.06 16.72
CA SER A 310 -6.77 -5.85 18.18
C SER A 310 -6.25 -7.00 19.03
N GLU A 311 -6.16 -8.22 18.48
CA GLU A 311 -5.68 -9.41 19.22
C GLU A 311 -4.22 -9.78 18.90
N GLN A 312 -3.53 -8.98 18.09
CA GLN A 312 -2.12 -9.22 17.79
C GLN A 312 -1.26 -8.80 18.99
N THR A 313 -0.81 -9.77 19.79
CA THR A 313 0.27 -9.52 20.76
C THR A 313 1.60 -9.36 19.99
N ASN A 314 2.47 -8.47 20.45
CA ASN A 314 3.81 -8.29 19.86
C ASN A 314 4.65 -9.58 19.84
N GLU A 315 4.31 -10.57 20.68
CA GLU A 315 4.93 -11.90 20.71
C GLU A 315 4.50 -12.80 19.53
N ALA A 316 3.33 -12.55 18.91
CA ALA A 316 2.84 -13.31 17.74
C ALA A 316 3.35 -12.77 16.39
N LEU A 317 3.62 -11.46 16.33
CA LEU A 317 4.65 -10.87 15.44
C LEU A 317 6.01 -11.46 15.90
N THR A 318 7.20 -11.20 15.40
CA THR A 318 8.45 -11.98 15.68
C THR A 318 8.44 -13.47 15.31
N THR A 319 7.35 -14.23 15.53
CA THR A 319 7.26 -15.68 15.29
C THR A 319 7.38 -16.02 13.81
N PHE A 320 6.78 -15.22 12.90
CA PHE A 320 6.84 -15.49 11.45
C PHE A 320 8.28 -15.52 10.94
N LYS A 321 9.08 -14.51 11.31
CA LYS A 321 10.46 -14.38 10.84
C LYS A 321 11.33 -15.50 11.42
N GLU A 322 11.17 -15.82 12.69
CA GLU A 322 11.88 -16.92 13.35
C GLU A 322 11.57 -18.26 12.67
N GLU A 323 10.29 -18.55 12.42
CA GLU A 323 9.88 -19.77 11.73
C GLU A 323 10.38 -19.82 10.29
N LEU A 324 10.35 -18.70 9.55
CA LEU A 324 10.86 -18.62 8.18
C LEU A 324 12.38 -18.85 8.13
N LEU A 325 13.13 -18.20 9.02
CA LEU A 325 14.58 -18.37 9.11
C LEU A 325 14.95 -19.80 9.52
N GLN A 326 14.21 -20.40 10.45
CA GLN A 326 14.38 -21.80 10.83
C GLN A 326 14.09 -22.74 9.65
N HIS A 327 13.01 -22.48 8.91
CA HIS A 327 12.64 -23.26 7.72
C HIS A 327 13.73 -23.19 6.64
N LEU A 328 14.22 -22.00 6.30
CA LEU A 328 15.29 -21.80 5.32
C LEU A 328 16.62 -22.41 5.76
N ALA A 329 16.93 -22.34 7.06
CA ALA A 329 18.12 -22.98 7.63
C ALA A 329 18.04 -24.51 7.52
N GLY A 330 16.88 -25.12 7.80
CA GLY A 330 16.70 -26.56 7.74
C GLY A 330 16.56 -27.15 6.34
N SER A 331 15.92 -26.42 5.42
CA SER A 331 15.59 -26.91 4.05
C SER A 331 16.75 -26.80 3.07
N ILE A 332 17.61 -25.79 3.21
CA ILE A 332 18.69 -25.53 2.25
C ILE A 332 19.98 -26.23 2.71
N VAL A 333 20.57 -27.01 1.82
CA VAL A 333 21.86 -27.68 2.03
C VAL A 333 22.95 -26.94 1.27
N VAL A 334 23.87 -26.31 2.01
CA VAL A 334 24.97 -25.55 1.42
C VAL A 334 26.20 -26.45 1.26
N LYS A 335 26.50 -26.84 0.02
CA LYS A 335 27.53 -27.85 -0.26
C LYS A 335 28.96 -27.32 -0.18
N GLU A 336 29.14 -26.02 -0.43
CA GLU A 336 30.46 -25.39 -0.48
C GLU A 336 31.00 -25.02 0.89
N HIS A 337 30.20 -25.11 1.95
CA HIS A 337 30.62 -24.75 3.31
C HIS A 337 31.57 -25.81 3.91
N ARG A 338 32.63 -25.41 4.63
CA ARG A 338 33.60 -26.36 5.22
C ARG A 338 32.99 -27.24 6.32
N GLU A 339 32.03 -26.71 7.06
CA GLU A 339 31.42 -27.44 8.17
C GLU A 339 30.36 -28.44 7.73
N ARG A 340 30.13 -29.48 8.56
CA ARG A 340 29.10 -30.49 8.28
C ARG A 340 27.71 -29.85 8.27
N TYR A 341 26.85 -30.35 7.39
CA TYR A 341 25.50 -29.83 7.12
C TYR A 341 24.71 -29.42 8.38
N GLN A 342 24.55 -30.29 9.38
CA GLN A 342 23.77 -29.95 10.58
C GLN A 342 24.38 -28.80 11.39
N LYS A 343 25.71 -28.72 11.45
CA LYS A 343 26.36 -27.63 12.17
C LYS A 343 26.17 -26.32 11.41
N GLU A 344 26.43 -26.36 10.11
CA GLU A 344 26.27 -25.23 9.20
C GLU A 344 24.84 -24.68 9.23
N GLN A 345 23.82 -25.54 9.15
CA GLN A 345 22.43 -25.13 9.18
C GLN A 345 22.06 -24.42 10.49
N PHE A 346 22.51 -24.93 11.64
CA PHE A 346 22.24 -24.30 12.92
C PHE A 346 23.02 -22.99 13.10
N ASP A 347 24.29 -22.97 12.74
CA ASP A 347 25.11 -21.77 12.83
C ASP A 347 24.58 -20.68 11.87
N ARG A 348 24.11 -21.06 10.66
CA ARG A 348 23.43 -20.16 9.73
C ARG A 348 22.13 -19.60 10.31
N PHE A 349 21.32 -20.44 10.97
CA PHE A 349 20.12 -19.97 11.67
C PHE A 349 20.46 -18.90 12.71
N LEU A 350 21.44 -19.16 13.58
CA LEU A 350 21.88 -18.19 14.59
C LEU A 350 22.42 -16.88 13.96
N SER A 351 23.26 -16.99 12.93
CA SER A 351 23.77 -15.81 12.21
C SER A 351 22.65 -15.02 11.56
N SER A 352 21.65 -15.69 10.99
CA SER A 352 20.51 -15.04 10.34
C SER A 352 19.60 -14.29 11.33
N MET A 353 19.49 -14.79 12.56
CA MET A 353 18.79 -14.10 13.64
C MET A 353 19.51 -12.82 14.09
N ALA A 354 20.84 -12.77 13.97
CA ALA A 354 21.64 -11.61 14.35
C ALA A 354 21.84 -10.58 13.20
N ASP A 355 21.53 -10.95 11.95
CA ASP A 355 21.77 -10.10 10.78
C ASP A 355 20.78 -8.91 10.69
N LEU A 356 21.32 -7.69 10.76
CA LEU A 356 20.53 -6.45 10.74
C LEU A 356 19.72 -6.26 9.45
N ASN A 357 20.18 -6.77 8.31
CA ASN A 357 19.46 -6.65 7.05
C ASN A 357 18.22 -7.56 7.04
N LEU A 358 18.33 -8.77 7.59
CA LEU A 358 17.19 -9.69 7.75
C LEU A 358 16.21 -9.21 8.83
N GLN A 359 16.65 -8.33 9.74
CA GLN A 359 15.77 -7.74 10.75
C GLN A 359 14.86 -6.62 10.24
N LYS A 360 15.03 -6.11 9.01
CA LYS A 360 14.16 -5.07 8.45
C LYS A 360 12.75 -5.62 8.15
N ASN A 361 11.72 -5.01 8.73
CA ASN A 361 10.32 -5.46 8.56
C ASN A 361 9.65 -4.91 7.29
N ASN A 362 10.12 -3.77 6.78
CA ASN A 362 9.53 -3.09 5.62
C ASN A 362 10.06 -3.60 4.27
N GLN A 363 11.00 -4.55 4.26
CA GLN A 363 11.51 -5.13 3.02
C GLN A 363 10.53 -6.15 2.44
N THR A 364 10.54 -6.32 1.12
CA THR A 364 9.77 -7.39 0.47
C THR A 364 10.37 -8.76 0.76
N LEU A 365 9.57 -9.82 0.67
CA LEU A 365 10.09 -11.19 0.80
C LEU A 365 11.15 -11.50 -0.26
N GLN A 366 11.05 -10.93 -1.46
CA GLN A 366 12.08 -11.06 -2.48
C GLN A 366 13.41 -10.39 -2.08
N GLN A 367 13.35 -9.20 -1.48
CA GLN A 367 14.53 -8.53 -0.93
C GLN A 367 15.12 -9.34 0.23
N PHE A 368 14.26 -9.84 1.13
CA PHE A 368 14.66 -10.73 2.22
C PHE A 368 15.39 -11.98 1.70
N CYS A 369 14.88 -12.63 0.64
CA CYS A 369 15.54 -13.77 0.00
C CYS A 369 16.94 -13.40 -0.52
N SER A 370 17.07 -12.20 -1.08
CA SER A 370 18.35 -11.69 -1.60
C SER A 370 19.37 -11.45 -0.48
N GLU A 371 18.94 -10.85 0.64
CA GLU A 371 19.80 -10.67 1.81
C GLU A 371 20.18 -12.02 2.46
N TYR A 372 19.25 -12.98 2.52
CA TYR A 372 19.54 -14.32 3.04
C TYR A 372 20.53 -15.06 2.14
N SER A 373 20.44 -14.90 0.81
CA SER A 373 21.42 -15.46 -0.12
C SER A 373 22.81 -14.86 0.12
N ARG A 374 22.91 -13.55 0.38
CA ARG A 374 24.19 -12.90 0.70
C ARG A 374 24.77 -13.41 2.01
N LEU A 375 23.93 -13.67 3.01
CA LEU A 375 24.37 -14.28 4.27
C LEU A 375 24.97 -15.68 4.04
N ILE A 376 24.33 -16.53 3.22
CA ILE A 376 24.88 -17.85 2.87
C ILE A 376 26.26 -17.72 2.22
N GLU A 377 26.38 -16.84 1.22
CA GLU A 377 27.63 -16.61 0.50
C GLU A 377 28.74 -16.10 1.42
N HIS A 378 28.38 -15.20 2.35
CA HIS A 378 29.29 -14.70 3.39
C HIS A 378 29.74 -15.81 4.34
N ASN A 379 28.81 -16.65 4.82
CA ASN A 379 29.15 -17.78 5.70
C ASN A 379 30.06 -18.80 5.00
N ILE A 380 29.80 -19.11 3.73
CA ILE A 380 30.72 -19.93 2.92
C ILE A 380 32.11 -19.31 2.92
N PHE A 381 32.22 -18.02 2.61
CA PHE A 381 33.48 -17.31 2.54
C PHE A 381 34.25 -17.33 3.86
N LEU A 382 33.56 -17.07 4.99
CA LEU A 382 34.14 -17.16 6.32
C LEU A 382 34.60 -18.59 6.66
N SER A 383 33.83 -19.61 6.27
CA SER A 383 34.19 -21.01 6.53
C SER A 383 35.51 -21.41 5.86
N HIS A 384 35.90 -20.75 4.78
CA HIS A 384 37.16 -20.94 4.07
C HIS A 384 38.22 -19.90 4.44
N ASN A 385 38.13 -19.28 5.62
CA ASN A 385 39.07 -18.24 6.08
C ASN A 385 39.24 -17.11 5.05
N CYS A 386 38.12 -16.62 4.50
CA CYS A 386 38.11 -15.59 3.47
C CYS A 386 38.81 -15.99 2.16
N SER A 387 38.90 -17.30 1.90
CA SER A 387 39.43 -17.86 0.65
C SER A 387 38.30 -18.42 -0.23
N SER A 388 38.55 -18.52 -1.54
CA SER A 388 37.56 -19.07 -2.47
C SER A 388 37.44 -20.59 -2.31
N PRO A 389 36.22 -21.15 -2.21
CA PRO A 389 35.99 -22.59 -2.07
C PRO A 389 36.40 -23.42 -3.30
N HIS A 390 36.57 -22.77 -4.46
CA HIS A 390 36.83 -23.44 -5.75
C HIS A 390 38.30 -23.44 -6.18
N ILE A 391 39.21 -22.94 -5.34
CA ILE A 391 40.64 -22.99 -5.64
C ILE A 391 41.19 -24.25 -5.00
N GLU A 392 41.54 -25.24 -5.82
CA GLU A 392 42.06 -26.55 -5.41
C GLU A 392 43.31 -26.45 -4.49
N ALA A 393 44.03 -25.32 -4.51
CA ALA A 393 45.15 -25.02 -3.62
C ALA A 393 44.76 -24.82 -2.14
N ASN A 394 43.46 -24.81 -1.79
CA ASN A 394 42.99 -24.69 -0.41
C ASN A 394 42.70 -26.05 0.27
N TYR A 395 42.96 -27.17 -0.41
CA TYR A 395 42.77 -28.53 0.12
C TYR A 395 44.00 -29.10 0.85
N ASP A 396 45.12 -28.35 0.91
CA ASP A 396 46.34 -28.77 1.62
C ASP A 396 46.19 -28.79 3.16
N ASP A 397 45.06 -28.34 3.71
CA ASP A 397 44.72 -28.40 5.15
C ASP A 397 44.38 -29.83 5.65
N TYR A 398 44.43 -30.87 4.79
CA TYR A 398 44.26 -32.27 5.22
C TYR A 398 45.52 -32.86 5.88
N GLN A 399 46.54 -32.04 6.15
CA GLN A 399 47.68 -32.46 6.95
C GLN A 399 47.34 -32.34 8.45
N GLU A 400 47.34 -33.50 9.13
CA GLU A 400 47.43 -33.68 10.58
C GLU A 400 46.19 -33.36 11.45
N ARG A 401 45.27 -34.33 11.63
CA ARG A 401 44.53 -34.44 12.90
C ARG A 401 44.36 -35.90 13.33
N THR A 402 45.11 -36.30 14.35
CA THR A 402 44.77 -37.44 15.19
C THR A 402 43.31 -37.31 15.65
N VAL A 403 42.51 -38.36 15.49
CA VAL A 403 41.11 -38.36 15.96
C VAL A 403 41.14 -38.21 17.47
N ARG A 404 40.70 -37.07 17.99
CA ARG A 404 40.64 -36.82 19.44
C ARG A 404 39.80 -37.93 20.10
N PRO A 405 40.22 -38.51 21.24
CA PRO A 405 39.52 -39.61 21.91
C PRO A 405 38.02 -39.35 22.12
N LEU A 406 37.66 -38.12 22.46
CA LEU A 406 36.27 -37.69 22.63
C LEU A 406 35.43 -37.80 21.33
N ASN A 407 36.03 -37.47 20.18
CA ASN A 407 35.37 -37.63 18.88
C ASN A 407 35.16 -39.11 18.55
N ALA A 408 36.12 -39.97 18.88
CA ALA A 408 35.99 -41.42 18.72
C ALA A 408 34.85 -41.99 19.59
N THR A 409 34.73 -41.52 20.84
CA THR A 409 33.64 -41.92 21.75
C THR A 409 32.26 -41.49 21.24
N ILE A 410 32.14 -40.26 20.72
CA ILE A 410 30.87 -39.80 20.11
C ILE A 410 30.53 -40.65 18.88
N PHE A 411 31.52 -40.95 18.03
CA PHE A 411 31.33 -41.85 16.89
C PHE A 411 30.84 -43.22 17.34
N TYR A 412 31.46 -43.81 18.37
CA TYR A 412 31.04 -45.10 18.92
C TYR A 412 29.56 -45.10 19.34
N TYR A 413 29.13 -44.14 20.16
CA TYR A 413 27.75 -44.04 20.62
C TYR A 413 26.74 -43.64 19.54
N PHE A 414 27.17 -42.94 18.49
CA PHE A 414 26.30 -42.55 17.38
C PHE A 414 26.00 -43.73 16.45
N PHE A 415 26.99 -44.62 16.26
CA PHE A 415 26.89 -45.77 15.38
C PHE A 415 26.49 -47.07 16.10
N THR A 416 26.33 -47.05 17.43
CA THR A 416 25.66 -48.15 18.11
C THR A 416 24.17 -48.20 17.70
N GLY A 417 23.63 -49.42 17.62
CA GLY A 417 22.25 -49.68 17.16
C GLY A 417 21.14 -49.20 18.12
N ASP A 418 21.50 -48.67 19.29
CA ASP A 418 20.57 -48.28 20.34
C ASP A 418 20.19 -46.79 20.27
N ARG A 419 18.89 -46.50 20.33
CA ARG A 419 18.33 -45.14 20.31
C ARG A 419 18.83 -44.30 21.48
N ARG A 420 19.01 -44.87 22.67
CA ARG A 420 19.51 -44.15 23.84
C ARG A 420 20.96 -43.71 23.65
N SER A 421 21.78 -44.57 23.06
CA SER A 421 23.17 -44.26 22.75
C SER A 421 23.31 -43.11 21.75
N ARG A 422 22.44 -43.06 20.72
CA ARG A 422 22.39 -41.93 19.78
C ARG A 422 22.00 -40.61 20.46
N THR A 423 21.02 -40.64 21.36
CA THR A 423 20.64 -39.46 22.14
C THR A 423 21.78 -38.97 23.05
N ILE A 424 22.52 -39.89 23.68
CA ILE A 424 23.72 -39.55 24.46
C ILE A 424 24.80 -38.94 23.55
N ALA A 425 25.04 -39.51 22.37
CA ALA A 425 25.99 -38.97 21.40
C ALA A 425 25.61 -37.57 20.93
N GLN A 426 24.33 -37.32 20.63
CA GLN A 426 23.80 -35.99 20.30
C GLN A 426 24.00 -35.01 21.47
N TRP A 427 23.74 -35.45 22.71
CA TRP A 427 23.92 -34.62 23.90
C TRP A 427 25.39 -34.27 24.13
N MET A 428 26.30 -35.24 24.04
CA MET A 428 27.76 -35.03 24.14
C MET A 428 28.26 -34.07 23.06
N LEU A 429 27.82 -34.27 21.82
CA LEU A 429 28.22 -33.44 20.68
C LEU A 429 27.68 -32.00 20.80
N SER A 430 26.47 -31.82 21.32
CA SER A 430 25.89 -30.50 21.62
C SER A 430 26.63 -29.78 22.76
N ALA A 431 27.02 -30.49 23.82
CA ALA A 431 27.72 -29.93 24.97
C ALA A 431 29.14 -29.46 24.66
N ILE A 432 29.82 -30.13 23.73
CA ILE A 432 31.17 -29.76 23.28
C ILE A 432 31.13 -28.53 22.37
N ARG A 433 30.12 -28.45 21.50
CA ARG A 433 30.00 -27.36 20.53
C ARG A 433 29.43 -26.09 21.16
N TYR A 434 28.50 -26.24 22.10
CA TYR A 434 27.80 -25.13 22.72
C TYR A 434 27.86 -25.29 24.25
N PRO A 435 28.91 -24.76 24.91
CA PRO A 435 29.06 -24.84 26.36
C PRO A 435 27.97 -24.07 27.12
N ASN A 436 27.30 -23.12 26.45
CA ASN A 436 26.13 -22.45 26.98
C ASN A 436 24.89 -23.37 26.93
N ASP A 437 24.34 -23.69 28.10
CA ASP A 437 23.22 -24.63 28.23
C ASP A 437 21.94 -24.16 27.49
N LYS A 438 21.71 -22.84 27.37
CA LYS A 438 20.57 -22.29 26.62
C LYS A 438 20.70 -22.59 25.13
N VAL A 439 21.88 -22.36 24.56
CA VAL A 439 22.18 -22.62 23.14
C VAL A 439 22.19 -24.12 22.86
N ARG A 440 22.72 -24.92 23.79
CA ARG A 440 22.71 -26.39 23.70
C ARG A 440 21.29 -26.97 23.59
N ARG A 441 20.36 -26.51 24.43
CA ARG A 441 18.95 -26.97 24.36
C ARG A 441 18.29 -26.52 23.06
N ALA A 442 18.62 -25.33 22.56
CA ALA A 442 18.14 -24.85 21.26
C ALA A 442 18.64 -25.72 20.10
N TYR A 443 19.94 -26.08 20.09
CA TYR A 443 20.52 -27.00 19.10
C TYR A 443 19.79 -28.35 19.09
N MET A 444 19.52 -28.92 20.27
CA MET A 444 18.82 -30.20 20.38
C MET A 444 17.36 -30.12 19.90
N ARG A 445 16.67 -28.99 20.11
CA ARG A 445 15.31 -28.76 19.62
C ARG A 445 15.24 -28.50 18.12
N PHE A 446 16.27 -27.89 17.54
CA PHE A 446 16.31 -27.59 16.11
C PHE A 446 16.29 -28.85 15.23
N PHE A 447 16.83 -29.97 15.73
CA PHE A 447 16.88 -31.27 15.03
C PHE A 447 15.89 -32.32 15.55
N ALA A 448 15.04 -31.97 16.52
CA ALA A 448 13.99 -32.84 17.06
C ALA A 448 12.68 -32.60 16.32
#